data_AF-A0A1G8SUB1-F1
#
_entry.id   AF-A0A1G8SUB1-F1
#
_cell.length_a   1.000
_cell.length_b   1.000
_cell.length_c   1.000
_cell.angle_alpha   90.00
_cell.angle_beta   90.00
_cell.angle_gamma   90.00
#
_symmetry.space_group_name_H-M   'P 1'
#
loop_
_entity.id
_entity.type
_entity.pdbx_description
1 polymer ?
#
loop_
_entity_poly.entity_id
_entity_poly.type
_entity_poly.pdbx_seq_one_letter_code
_entity_poly.pdbx_strand_id
1 'polypeptide(L)'
;MAKAVRITKEQLGNREVKVKLRDIRHPDYEKQVEFIYERSGDSPDETWAYGITEEKTAEFLRSSEINDLLEEPDPPAWVEEGLEMWDIRVQE
;
A
#
# COMPACT_ATOMS: atom_id res chain seq x y z
N MET A 1 18.90 11.05 -8.59
CA MET A 1 18.60 10.91 -7.15
C MET A 1 18.02 9.51 -6.96
N ALA A 2 18.68 8.65 -6.18
CA ALA A 2 18.20 7.29 -5.96
C ALA A 2 16.94 7.36 -5.09
N LYS A 3 15.80 6.89 -5.61
CA LYS A 3 14.58 6.71 -4.83
C LYS A 3 14.88 5.72 -3.71
N ALA A 4 14.75 6.14 -2.45
CA ALA A 4 14.85 5.19 -1.35
C ALA A 4 13.58 4.34 -1.39
N VAL A 5 13.74 3.05 -1.67
CA VAL A 5 12.65 2.07 -1.57
C VAL A 5 12.95 1.22 -0.35
N ARG A 6 12.14 1.35 0.70
CA ARG A 6 12.20 0.47 1.87
C ARG A 6 11.23 -0.68 1.63
N ILE A 7 11.76 -1.89 1.59
CA ILE A 7 10.98 -3.11 1.41
C ILE A 7 11.03 -3.89 2.72
N THR A 8 9.87 -4.15 3.31
CA THR A 8 9.75 -5.00 4.50
C THR A 8 8.82 -6.15 4.16
N LYS A 9 9.16 -7.36 4.62
CA LYS A 9 8.24 -8.50 4.55
C LYS A 9 7.61 -8.68 5.92
N GLU A 10 6.29 -8.70 5.97
CA GLU A 10 5.53 -8.86 7.20
C GLU A 10 4.54 -10.02 7.03
N GLN A 11 4.22 -10.71 8.13
CA GLN A 11 3.12 -11.66 8.15
C GLN A 11 1.87 -10.95 8.69
N LEU A 12 0.84 -10.84 7.85
CA LEU A 12 -0.46 -10.27 8.20
C LEU A 12 -1.47 -11.42 8.18
N GLY A 13 -1.97 -11.81 9.36
CA GLY A 13 -2.69 -13.06 9.55
C GLY A 13 -1.94 -14.30 9.02
N ASN A 14 -2.56 -15.04 8.09
CA ASN A 14 -1.98 -16.24 7.44
C ASN A 14 -1.28 -15.93 6.10
N ARG A 15 -0.95 -14.66 5.83
CA ARG A 15 -0.45 -14.19 4.52
C ARG A 15 0.95 -13.59 4.68
N GLU A 16 1.89 -13.98 3.80
CA GLU A 16 3.13 -13.22 3.62
C GLU A 16 2.82 -12.00 2.75
N VAL A 17 3.02 -10.81 3.31
CA VAL A 17 2.76 -9.54 2.65
C VAL A 17 4.07 -8.77 2.57
N LYS A 18 4.40 -8.32 1.37
CA LYS A 18 5.52 -7.41 1.16
C LYS A 18 4.99 -5.98 1.16
N VAL A 19 5.53 -5.18 2.05
CA VAL A 19 5.24 -3.75 2.13
C VAL A 19 6.40 -2.99 1.50
N LYS A 20 6.11 -2.15 0.49
CA LYS A 20 7.10 -1.30 -0.16
C LYS A 20 6.74 0.16 0.07
N LEU A 21 7.56 0.87 0.85
CA LEU A 21 7.49 2.32 0.97
C LEU A 21 8.46 2.96 -0.03
N ARG A 22 7.98 3.90 -0.83
CA ARG A 22 8.77 4.57 -1.86
C ARG A 22 8.45 6.06 -1.94
N ASP A 23 9.46 6.88 -2.24
CA ASP A 23 9.24 8.28 -2.55
C ASP A 23 8.63 8.41 -3.96
N ILE A 24 7.53 9.16 -4.07
CA ILE A 24 6.83 9.44 -5.31
C ILE A 24 6.83 10.93 -5.62
N ARG A 25 6.62 11.25 -6.90
CA ARG A 25 6.42 12.63 -7.35
C ARG A 25 4.96 12.76 -7.71
N HIS A 26 4.13 12.99 -6.71
CA HIS A 26 2.71 13.27 -6.87
C HIS A 26 2.45 14.70 -6.37
N PRO A 27 1.52 15.45 -6.97
CA PRO A 27 1.15 16.79 -6.46
C PRO A 27 0.73 16.75 -4.99
N ASP A 28 0.00 15.71 -4.59
CA ASP A 28 -0.61 15.61 -3.25
C ASP A 28 0.14 14.66 -2.29
N TYR A 29 1.04 13.81 -2.79
CA TYR A 29 1.72 12.78 -1.99
C TYR A 29 3.22 12.80 -2.17
N GLU A 30 3.93 12.68 -1.07
CA GLU A 30 5.39 12.55 -1.07
C GLU A 30 5.83 11.09 -1.11
N LYS A 31 5.03 10.22 -0.50
CA LYS A 31 5.36 8.80 -0.34
C LYS A 31 4.21 7.94 -0.84
N GLN A 32 4.55 6.72 -1.21
CA GLN A 32 3.60 5.70 -1.56
C GLN A 32 3.95 4.44 -0.78
N VAL A 33 2.96 3.85 -0.14
CA VAL A 33 3.04 2.48 0.37
C VAL A 33 2.35 1.55 -0.62
N GLU A 34 3.02 0.45 -0.96
CA GLU A 34 2.41 -0.66 -1.69
C GLU A 34 2.39 -1.90 -0.80
N PHE A 35 1.20 -2.42 -0.56
CA PHE A 35 0.94 -3.70 0.08
C PHE A 35 0.80 -4.75 -1.00
N ILE A 36 1.69 -5.74 -1.01
CA ILE A 36 1.79 -6.74 -2.07
C ILE A 36 1.65 -8.12 -1.44
N TYR A 37 0.55 -8.80 -1.77
CA TYR A 37 0.33 -10.18 -1.39
C TYR A 37 0.93 -11.11 -2.46
N GLU A 38 1.73 -12.09 -2.00
CA GLU A 38 2.30 -13.14 -2.84
C GLU A 38 2.02 -14.49 -2.18
N ARG A 39 1.17 -15.31 -2.81
CA ARG A 39 0.87 -16.66 -2.32
C ARG A 39 1.95 -17.67 -2.74
N SER A 40 2.55 -17.48 -3.92
CA SER A 40 3.38 -18.49 -4.56
C SER A 40 4.55 -17.90 -5.37
N GLY A 41 5.38 -17.05 -4.77
CA GLY A 41 6.80 -16.79 -5.15
C GLY A 41 7.17 -16.25 -6.55
N ASP A 42 6.32 -16.36 -7.57
CA ASP A 42 6.63 -16.08 -8.97
C ASP A 42 5.97 -14.79 -9.49
N SER A 43 4.86 -14.33 -8.89
CA SER A 43 4.20 -13.06 -9.23
C SER A 43 3.30 -12.56 -8.09
N PRO A 44 3.12 -11.23 -7.93
CA PRO A 44 2.17 -10.69 -6.95
C PRO A 44 0.74 -11.06 -7.35
N ASP A 45 0.01 -11.67 -6.43
CA ASP A 45 -1.40 -12.02 -6.60
C ASP A 45 -2.27 -10.77 -6.46
N GLU A 46 -1.95 -9.91 -5.50
CA GLU A 46 -2.74 -8.72 -5.18
C GLU A 46 -1.81 -7.59 -4.76
N THR A 47 -2.04 -6.37 -5.25
CA THR A 47 -1.28 -5.18 -4.85
C THR A 47 -2.23 -4.03 -4.57
N TRP A 48 -2.06 -3.38 -3.43
CA TRP A 48 -2.78 -2.18 -3.03
C TRP A 48 -1.80 -1.04 -2.80
N ALA A 49 -2.04 0.11 -3.42
CA ALA A 49 -1.18 1.27 -3.34
C ALA A 49 -1.92 2.45 -2.70
N TYR A 50 -1.31 3.05 -1.70
CA TYR A 50 -1.79 4.27 -1.06
C TYR A 50 -0.75 5.36 -1.16
N GLY A 51 -1.20 6.57 -1.47
CA GLY A 51 -0.42 7.80 -1.38
C GLY A 51 -0.42 8.28 0.05
N ILE A 52 0.75 8.62 0.59
CA ILE A 52 0.93 9.05 1.97
C ILE A 52 1.46 10.48 2.00
N THR A 53 0.80 11.33 2.78
CA THR A 53 1.21 12.72 3.07
C THR A 53 2.24 12.79 4.21
N GLU A 54 2.80 13.98 4.49
CA GLU A 54 3.68 14.18 5.66
C GLU A 54 3.01 13.83 6.99
N GLU A 55 1.68 13.98 7.07
CA GLU A 55 0.87 13.73 8.26
C GLU A 55 0.50 12.24 8.44
N LYS A 56 1.06 11.36 7.61
CA LYS A 56 0.73 9.92 7.55
C LYS A 56 -0.74 9.63 7.19
N THR A 57 -1.37 10.52 6.45
CA THR A 57 -2.70 10.26 5.88
C THR A 57 -2.52 9.46 4.59
N ALA A 58 -3.25 8.34 4.44
CA ALA A 58 -3.30 7.50 3.26
C ALA A 58 -4.56 7.77 2.44
N GLU A 59 -4.37 7.99 1.13
CA GLU A 59 -5.43 7.98 0.13
C GLU A 59 -5.19 6.83 -0.86
N PHE A 60 -6.27 6.16 -1.29
CA PHE A 60 -6.15 5.06 -2.24
C PHE A 60 -5.72 5.58 -3.61
N LEU A 61 -4.66 4.99 -4.17
CA LEU A 61 -4.19 5.33 -5.52
C LEU A 61 -4.63 4.33 -6.57
N ARG A 62 -4.49 3.04 -6.27
CA ARG A 62 -4.80 1.92 -7.19
C ARG A 62 -4.70 0.59 -6.48
N SER A 63 -5.35 -0.43 -7.05
CA SER A 63 -5.04 -1.83 -6.77
C SER A 63 -4.85 -2.63 -8.06
N SER A 64 -4.25 -3.82 -7.96
CA SER A 64 -4.12 -4.72 -9.10
C SER A 64 -5.47 -5.22 -9.62
N GLU A 65 -6.48 -5.30 -8.74
CA GLU A 65 -7.84 -5.72 -9.11
C GLU A 65 -8.69 -4.54 -9.61
N ILE A 66 -8.35 -3.32 -9.20
CA ILE A 66 -9.14 -2.12 -9.42
C ILE A 66 -8.22 -1.01 -9.93
N ASN A 67 -8.25 -0.81 -11.25
CA ASN A 67 -7.49 0.25 -11.92
C ASN A 67 -8.32 1.51 -12.24
N ASP A 68 -9.66 1.40 -12.22
CA ASP A 68 -10.57 2.45 -12.64
C ASP A 68 -11.89 2.27 -11.89
N LEU A 69 -12.08 2.98 -10.78
CA LEU A 69 -13.40 3.11 -10.16
C LEU A 69 -13.70 4.56 -9.84
N LEU A 70 -14.96 4.92 -10.06
CA LEU A 70 -15.60 6.16 -9.61
C LEU A 70 -15.76 6.23 -8.08
N GLU A 71 -15.42 5.14 -7.37
CA GLU A 71 -15.65 4.95 -5.94
C GLU A 71 -14.44 4.21 -5.33
N GLU A 72 -13.90 4.72 -4.22
CA GLU A 72 -12.80 4.07 -3.50
C GLU A 72 -13.26 2.71 -2.94
N PRO A 73 -12.60 1.60 -3.28
CA PRO A 73 -12.96 0.30 -2.75
C PRO A 73 -12.51 0.16 -1.30
N ASP A 74 -13.33 -0.49 -0.49
CA ASP A 74 -12.95 -0.85 0.88
C ASP A 74 -11.68 -1.73 0.86
N PRO A 75 -10.63 -1.38 1.63
CA PRO A 75 -9.45 -2.21 1.74
C PRO A 75 -9.79 -3.59 2.30
N PRO A 76 -9.14 -4.66 1.83
CA PRO A 76 -9.26 -5.96 2.47
C PRO A 76 -8.58 -5.92 3.85
N ALA A 77 -9.05 -6.73 4.80
CA ALA A 77 -8.59 -6.72 6.20
C ALA A 77 -7.06 -6.80 6.40
N TRP A 78 -6.33 -7.47 5.50
CA TRP A 78 -4.87 -7.56 5.58
C TRP A 78 -4.17 -6.25 5.18
N VAL A 79 -4.79 -5.42 4.34
CA VAL A 79 -4.32 -4.07 4.02
C VAL A 79 -4.60 -3.15 5.19
N GLU A 80 -5.78 -3.24 5.80
CA GLU A 80 -6.12 -2.49 7.02
C GLU A 80 -5.13 -2.77 8.15
N GLU A 81 -4.86 -4.05 8.44
CA GLU A 81 -3.86 -4.47 9.43
C GLU A 81 -2.46 -3.89 9.11
N GLY A 82 -2.10 -3.85 7.83
CA GLY A 82 -0.84 -3.28 7.37
C GLY A 82 -0.75 -1.75 7.56
N LEU A 83 -1.85 -1.03 7.32
CA LEU A 83 -1.95 0.41 7.55
C LEU A 83 -1.87 0.74 9.05
N GLU A 84 -2.57 -0.02 9.89
CA GLU A 84 -2.52 0.11 11.35
C GLU A 84 -1.12 -0.15 11.90
N MET A 85 -0.44 -1.21 11.46
CA MET A 85 0.93 -1.53 11.89
C MET A 85 1.92 -0.39 11.64
N TRP A 86 1.71 0.41 10.61
CA TRP A 86 2.58 1.51 10.23
C TRP A 86 2.10 2.87 10.77
N ASP A 87 1.03 2.88 11.58
CA ASP A 87 0.41 4.09 12.13
C ASP A 87 0.03 5.07 11.00
N ILE A 88 -0.54 4.52 9.92
CA ILE A 88 -1.04 5.27 8.76
C ILE A 88 -2.56 5.36 8.87
N ARG A 89 -3.12 6.57 8.74
CA ARG A 89 -4.57 6.80 8.84
C ARG A 89 -5.17 6.96 7.45
N VAL A 90 -6.20 6.19 7.12
CA VAL A 90 -6.95 6.41 5.87
C VAL A 90 -7.80 7.67 6.04
N GLN A 91 -7.78 8.55 5.03
CA GLN A 91 -8.65 9.73 5.03
C GLN A 91 -10.10 9.28 4.84
N GLU A 92 -11.01 9.72 5.73
CA GLU A 92 -12.46 9.47 5.63
C GLU A 92 -13.14 10.27 4.50
#